data_AF-A0A7C4FNK6-F1
#
_entry.id   AF-A0A7C4FNK6-F1
#
_cell.length_a   1.000
_cell.length_b   1.000
_cell.length_c   1.000
_cell.angle_alpha   90.00
_cell.angle_beta   90.00
_cell.angle_gamma   90.00
#
_symmetry.space_group_name_H-M   'P 1'
#
loop_
_entity.id
_entity.type
_entity.pdbx_description
1 polymer ?
#
loop_
_entity_poly.entity_id
_entity_poly.type
_entity_poly.pdbx_seq_one_letter_code
_entity_poly.pdbx_strand_id
1 'polypeptide(L)'
;MACFGLQFVIQNLAMLLWGGGLKGYSYLAVPVNIGGAVFGTNRLITLFYALGISLLFYLFLTKTRTGKAIRAASQNATAAIVGVNIDFVLSLCFALGAMLAGIAGCLVSMMYSIHTAMGLEYTVIALIVIVLGGLGSITGSLIGGFILGIIGSIMSYVEPGLTLVAYYLLFTLLLLIKPTGLMGR
;
A
#
# COMPACT_ATOMS: atom_id res chain seq x y z
N MET A 1 17.28 -10.70 7.51
CA MET A 1 17.06 -12.15 7.32
C MET A 1 16.00 -12.73 8.28
N ALA A 2 15.97 -12.33 9.56
CA ALA A 2 14.95 -12.79 10.52
C ALA A 2 13.49 -12.53 10.08
N CYS A 3 13.19 -11.38 9.47
CA CYS A 3 11.83 -11.05 9.00
C CYS A 3 11.34 -11.95 7.84
N PHE A 4 12.22 -12.35 6.92
CA PHE A 4 11.87 -13.28 5.85
C PHE A 4 11.60 -14.69 6.40
N GLY A 5 12.41 -15.15 7.37
CA GLY A 5 12.14 -16.42 8.06
C GLY A 5 10.79 -16.41 8.78
N LEU A 6 10.48 -15.30 9.48
CA LEU A 6 9.20 -15.12 10.16
C LEU A 6 8.03 -15.11 9.17
N GLN A 7 8.17 -14.48 8.00
CA GLN A 7 7.17 -14.48 6.93
C GLN A 7 6.84 -15.90 6.47
N PHE A 8 7.85 -16.75 6.25
CA PHE A 8 7.65 -18.14 5.85
C PHE A 8 6.97 -18.97 6.94
N VAL A 9 7.32 -18.75 8.21
CA VAL A 9 6.67 -19.42 9.35
C VAL A 9 5.19 -19.03 9.43
N ILE A 10 4.90 -17.73 9.35
CA ILE A 10 3.52 -17.20 9.35
C ILE A 10 2.73 -17.75 8.16
N GLN A 11 3.34 -17.78 6.97
CA GLN A 11 2.72 -18.29 5.76
C GLN A 11 2.39 -19.79 5.86
N ASN A 12 3.29 -20.61 6.40
CA ASN A 12 3.05 -22.03 6.61
C ASN A 12 1.96 -22.29 7.66
N LEU A 13 1.96 -21.51 8.76
CA LEU A 13 0.88 -21.56 9.76
C LEU A 13 -0.48 -21.17 9.15
N ALA A 14 -0.52 -20.12 8.34
CA ALA A 14 -1.73 -19.72 7.63
C ALA A 14 -2.21 -20.82 6.66
N MET A 15 -1.28 -21.50 5.98
CA MET A 15 -1.59 -22.62 5.10
C MET A 15 -2.16 -23.83 5.85
N LEU A 16 -1.66 -24.10 7.06
CA LEU A 16 -2.15 -25.15 7.95
C LEU A 16 -3.54 -24.83 8.53
N LEU A 17 -3.80 -23.59 8.93
CA LEU A 17 -5.06 -23.18 9.58
C LEU A 17 -6.20 -22.93 8.58
N TRP A 18 -5.93 -22.28 7.45
CA TRP A 18 -6.96 -21.91 6.47
C TRP A 18 -7.06 -22.86 5.26
N GLY A 19 -6.08 -23.76 5.09
CA GLY A 19 -5.97 -24.63 3.92
C GLY A 19 -5.50 -23.88 2.66
N GLY A 20 -4.87 -24.58 1.72
CA GLY A 20 -4.34 -24.01 0.48
C GLY A 20 -5.40 -23.66 -0.59
N GLY A 21 -6.68 -23.67 -0.25
CA GLY A 21 -7.78 -23.42 -1.19
C GLY A 21 -8.02 -21.92 -1.41
N LEU A 22 -8.25 -21.51 -2.66
CA LEU A 22 -8.68 -20.15 -3.00
C LEU A 22 -10.04 -19.88 -2.34
N LYS A 23 -10.05 -19.05 -1.29
CA LYS A 23 -11.27 -18.58 -0.61
C LYS A 23 -11.55 -17.16 -1.10
N GLY A 24 -12.47 -17.02 -2.05
CA GLY A 24 -12.99 -15.73 -2.50
C GLY A 24 -14.41 -15.52 -1.99
N TYR A 25 -14.70 -14.37 -1.40
CA TYR A 25 -16.05 -14.00 -0.97
C TYR A 25 -16.57 -12.92 -1.93
N SER A 26 -17.54 -13.28 -2.78
CA SER A 26 -18.17 -12.34 -3.72
C SER A 26 -19.30 -11.61 -3.01
N TYR A 27 -18.99 -10.54 -2.28
CA TYR A 27 -20.00 -9.63 -1.73
C TYR A 27 -20.30 -8.55 -2.75
N LEU A 28 -21.57 -8.26 -3.08
CA LEU A 28 -21.99 -7.16 -3.98
C LEU A 28 -21.38 -7.14 -5.41
N ALA A 29 -21.46 -8.26 -6.13
CA ALA A 29 -21.26 -8.32 -7.58
C ALA A 29 -22.45 -7.73 -8.37
N VAL A 30 -22.97 -6.54 -7.99
CA VAL A 30 -23.90 -5.79 -8.84
C VAL A 30 -23.07 -4.99 -9.84
N PRO A 31 -23.15 -5.29 -11.15
CA PRO A 31 -22.41 -4.57 -12.18
C PRO A 31 -22.99 -3.16 -12.35
N VAL A 32 -22.17 -2.14 -12.17
CA VAL A 32 -22.55 -0.75 -12.46
C VAL A 32 -21.83 -0.36 -13.75
N ASN A 33 -22.61 -0.13 -14.80
CA ASN A 33 -22.10 0.31 -16.09
C ASN A 33 -21.85 1.82 -16.05
N ILE A 34 -20.59 2.23 -16.14
CA ILE A 34 -20.23 3.63 -16.40
C ILE A 34 -19.51 3.64 -17.74
N GLY A 35 -20.14 4.22 -18.77
CA GLY A 35 -19.52 4.49 -20.06
C GLY A 35 -19.08 3.26 -20.88
N GLY A 36 -19.75 2.10 -20.73
CA GLY A 36 -19.47 0.89 -21.51
C GLY A 36 -18.43 -0.07 -20.90
N ALA A 37 -17.90 0.23 -19.71
CA ALA A 37 -17.07 -0.68 -18.94
C ALA A 37 -17.84 -1.20 -17.72
N VAL A 38 -17.96 -2.53 -17.61
CA VAL A 38 -18.64 -3.20 -16.50
C VAL A 38 -17.70 -3.22 -15.29
N PHE A 39 -17.89 -2.28 -14.36
CA PHE A 39 -17.19 -2.30 -13.09
C PHE A 39 -18.09 -2.92 -12.01
N GLY A 40 -17.58 -3.93 -11.31
CA GLY A 40 -18.24 -4.43 -10.11
C GLY A 40 -18.25 -3.34 -9.04
N THR A 41 -19.40 -3.16 -8.36
CA THR A 41 -19.59 -2.18 -7.28
C THR A 41 -18.46 -2.20 -6.23
N ASN A 42 -17.87 -3.37 -5.97
CA ASN A 42 -16.71 -3.54 -5.08
C ASN A 42 -15.51 -2.67 -5.45
N ARG A 43 -15.20 -2.51 -6.75
CA ARG A 43 -14.08 -1.66 -7.20
C ARG A 43 -14.33 -0.19 -6.86
N LEU A 44 -15.56 0.27 -7.02
CA LEU A 44 -15.94 1.65 -6.70
C LEU A 44 -15.94 1.89 -5.19
N ILE A 45 -16.52 0.99 -4.39
CA ILE A 45 -16.52 1.09 -2.93
C ILE A 45 -15.09 1.09 -2.39
N THR A 46 -14.24 0.16 -2.86
CA THR A 46 -12.83 0.12 -2.45
C THR A 46 -12.09 1.39 -2.84
N LEU A 47 -12.35 1.96 -4.02
CA LEU A 47 -11.75 3.24 -4.42
C LEU A 47 -12.20 4.39 -3.51
N PHE A 48 -13.49 4.47 -3.16
CA PHE A 48 -14.00 5.47 -2.23
C PHE A 48 -13.39 5.33 -0.83
N TYR A 49 -13.31 4.11 -0.31
CA TYR A 49 -12.66 3.86 0.99
C TYR A 49 -11.17 4.16 0.94
N ALA A 50 -10.45 3.74 -0.10
CA ALA A 50 -9.03 4.01 -0.26
C ALA A 50 -8.74 5.51 -0.32
N LEU A 51 -9.51 6.27 -1.11
CA LEU A 51 -9.41 7.73 -1.16
C LEU A 51 -9.77 8.38 0.19
N GLY A 52 -10.83 7.90 0.85
CA GLY A 52 -11.25 8.40 2.15
C GLY A 52 -10.19 8.18 3.24
N ILE A 53 -9.63 6.98 3.33
CA ILE A 53 -8.57 6.63 4.28
C ILE A 53 -7.29 7.42 3.97
N SER A 54 -6.91 7.51 2.70
CA SER A 54 -5.76 8.29 2.26
C SER A 54 -5.90 9.77 2.64
N LEU A 55 -7.05 10.38 2.36
CA LEU A 55 -7.34 11.77 2.70
C LEU A 55 -7.38 11.99 4.21
N LEU A 56 -8.02 11.08 4.96
CA LEU A 56 -8.11 11.14 6.41
C LEU A 56 -6.72 11.02 7.05
N PHE A 57 -5.87 10.13 6.54
CA PHE A 57 -4.48 9.99 6.99
C PHE A 57 -3.64 11.23 6.66
N TYR A 58 -3.81 11.79 5.46
CA TYR A 58 -3.15 13.04 5.07
C TYR A 58 -3.56 14.21 5.98
N LEU A 59 -4.86 14.35 6.26
CA LEU A 59 -5.42 15.36 7.17
C LEU A 59 -4.96 15.14 8.61
N PHE A 60 -4.93 13.90 9.08
CA PHE A 60 -4.38 13.54 10.38
C PHE A 60 -2.93 14.01 10.48
N LEU A 61 -2.10 13.70 9.48
CA LEU A 61 -0.71 14.13 9.48
C LEU A 61 -0.53 15.65 9.40
N THR A 62 -1.40 16.39 8.70
CA THR A 62 -1.27 17.86 8.50
C THR A 62 -1.87 18.68 9.62
N LYS A 63 -3.02 18.28 10.17
CA LYS A 63 -3.72 19.06 11.19
C LYS A 63 -3.39 18.67 12.63
N THR A 64 -2.97 17.44 12.91
CA THR A 64 -2.75 17.01 14.31
C THR A 64 -1.36 17.37 14.84
N ARG A 65 -1.27 17.60 16.16
CA ARG A 65 0.00 17.86 16.86
C ARG A 65 0.95 16.68 16.75
N THR A 66 0.43 15.45 16.79
CA THR A 66 1.18 14.21 16.57
C THR A 66 1.73 14.12 15.14
N GLY A 67 0.95 14.48 14.13
CA GLY A 67 1.41 14.54 12.74
C GLY A 67 2.54 15.55 12.48
N LYS A 68 2.50 16.70 13.17
CA LYS A 68 3.61 17.67 13.15
C LYS A 68 4.86 17.13 13.84
N ALA A 69 4.71 16.40 14.95
CA ALA A 69 5.83 15.76 15.65
C ALA A 69 6.52 14.68 14.79
N ILE A 70 5.74 13.87 14.06
CA ILE A 70 6.28 12.88 13.11
C ILE A 70 7.11 13.55 12.01
N ARG A 71 6.60 14.64 11.41
CA ARG A 71 7.33 15.38 10.37
C ARG A 71 8.57 16.10 10.90
N ALA A 72 8.50 16.63 12.13
CA ALA A 72 9.65 17.25 12.78
C ALA A 72 10.75 16.21 13.06
N ALA A 73 10.37 15.02 13.54
CA ALA A 73 11.29 13.91 13.77
C ALA A 73 11.94 13.38 12.49
N SER A 74 11.22 13.38 11.35
CA SER A 74 11.78 12.92 10.07
C SER A 74 12.74 13.92 9.41
N GLN A 75 12.63 15.21 9.71
CA GLN A 75 13.44 16.26 9.07
C GLN A 75 14.78 16.51 9.76
N ASN A 76 14.87 16.30 11.07
CA ASN A 76 16.12 16.50 11.81
C ASN A 76 16.21 15.54 12.99
N ALA A 77 17.29 14.77 13.05
CA ALA A 77 17.62 13.91 14.20
C ALA A 77 17.78 14.72 15.52
N THR A 78 17.99 16.04 15.43
CA THR A 78 18.07 16.96 16.56
C THR A 78 16.71 17.30 17.18
N ALA A 79 15.59 16.80 16.65
CA ALA A 79 14.26 16.96 17.25
C ALA A 79 14.17 16.41 18.69
N ALA A 80 15.03 15.45 19.05
CA ALA A 80 15.19 14.95 20.42
C ALA A 80 15.49 16.09 21.42
N ILE A 81 16.26 17.09 20.99
CA ILE A 81 16.76 18.19 21.83
C ILE A 81 15.63 19.19 22.15
N VAL A 82 14.54 19.17 21.37
CA VAL A 82 13.35 20.02 21.55
C VAL A 82 12.30 19.33 22.44
N GLY A 83 12.63 18.19 23.06
CA GLY A 83 11.74 17.47 23.99
C GLY A 83 10.71 16.56 23.31
N VAL A 84 10.90 16.22 22.03
CA VAL A 84 10.06 15.22 21.35
C VAL A 84 10.54 13.82 21.73
N ASN A 85 9.64 13.03 22.33
CA ASN A 85 9.92 11.62 22.64
C ASN A 85 9.95 10.81 21.33
N ILE A 86 11.16 10.52 20.83
CA ILE A 86 11.38 9.81 19.57
C ILE A 86 10.80 8.40 19.63
N ASP A 87 10.92 7.70 20.76
CA ASP A 87 10.39 6.34 20.92
C ASP A 87 8.86 6.30 20.83
N PHE A 88 8.20 7.31 21.41
CA PHE A 88 6.75 7.45 21.27
C PHE A 88 6.34 7.75 19.82
N VAL A 89 7.07 8.62 19.12
CA VAL A 89 6.79 8.94 17.71
C VAL A 89 7.02 7.72 16.81
N LEU A 90 8.10 6.97 17.04
CA LEU A 90 8.43 5.77 16.28
C LEU A 90 7.40 4.66 16.49
N SER A 91 7.02 4.40 17.75
CA SER A 91 5.99 3.41 18.09
C SER A 91 4.63 3.80 17.51
N LEU A 92 4.26 5.09 17.54
CA LEU A 92 3.05 5.59 16.92
C LEU A 92 3.06 5.41 15.39
N CYS A 93 4.17 5.71 14.73
CA CYS A 93 4.34 5.47 13.29
C CYS A 93 4.19 3.99 12.93
N PHE A 94 4.80 3.11 13.73
CA PHE A 94 4.69 1.67 13.52
C PHE A 94 3.26 1.16 13.72
N ALA A 95 2.57 1.61 14.78
CA ALA A 95 1.18 1.27 15.04
C ALA A 95 0.24 1.76 13.93
N LEU A 96 0.42 3.00 13.45
CA LEU A 96 -0.36 3.54 12.34
C LEU A 96 -0.09 2.81 11.02
N GLY A 97 1.17 2.45 10.74
CA GLY A 97 1.53 1.64 9.58
C GLY A 97 0.89 0.26 9.61
N ALA A 98 0.93 -0.43 10.76
CA ALA A 98 0.29 -1.73 10.94
C ALA A 98 -1.24 -1.65 10.79
N MET A 99 -1.87 -0.61 11.34
CA MET A 99 -3.30 -0.36 11.20
C MET A 99 -3.70 -0.15 9.74
N LEU A 100 -2.96 0.70 9.00
CA LEU A 100 -3.21 0.95 7.58
C LEU A 100 -2.97 -0.30 6.73
N ALA A 101 -1.93 -1.09 7.03
CA ALA A 101 -1.66 -2.34 6.34
C ALA A 101 -2.79 -3.36 6.56
N GLY A 102 -3.33 -3.45 7.79
CA GLY A 102 -4.48 -4.29 8.10
C GLY A 102 -5.74 -3.88 7.32
N ILE A 103 -6.05 -2.59 7.31
CA ILE A 103 -7.19 -2.05 6.55
C ILE A 103 -7.00 -2.33 5.04
N ALA A 104 -5.81 -2.06 4.49
CA ALA A 104 -5.51 -2.34 3.09
C ALA A 104 -5.67 -3.84 2.75
N GLY A 105 -5.20 -4.74 3.62
CA GLY A 105 -5.37 -6.18 3.46
C GLY A 105 -6.84 -6.61 3.43
N CYS A 106 -7.68 -6.04 4.30
CA CYS A 106 -9.12 -6.29 4.27
C CYS A 106 -9.77 -5.83 2.96
N LEU A 107 -9.42 -4.64 2.46
CA LEU A 107 -9.95 -4.14 1.18
C LEU A 107 -9.50 -5.01 0.00
N VAL A 108 -8.24 -5.48 0.00
CA VAL A 108 -7.71 -6.39 -1.04
C VAL A 108 -8.43 -7.73 -1.01
N SER A 109 -8.71 -8.28 0.18
CA SER A 109 -9.39 -9.58 0.35
C SER A 109 -10.82 -9.61 -0.23
N MET A 110 -11.46 -8.44 -0.36
CA MET A 110 -12.78 -8.29 -0.95
C MET A 110 -12.76 -8.34 -2.49
N MET A 111 -11.59 -8.14 -3.10
CA MET A 111 -11.43 -7.99 -4.55
C MET A 111 -10.68 -9.14 -5.20
N TYR A 112 -9.78 -9.79 -4.46
CA TYR A 112 -8.93 -10.85 -4.97
C TYR A 112 -9.03 -12.11 -4.10
N SER A 113 -8.97 -13.26 -4.76
CA SER A 113 -8.93 -14.56 -4.08
C SER A 113 -7.65 -14.68 -3.26
N ILE A 114 -7.80 -14.91 -1.96
CA ILE A 114 -6.67 -14.98 -1.04
C ILE A 114 -5.89 -16.27 -1.29
N HIS A 115 -4.59 -16.15 -1.60
CA HIS A 115 -3.63 -17.25 -1.53
C HIS A 115 -2.52 -16.93 -0.52
N THR A 116 -1.98 -17.97 0.10
CA THR A 116 -0.96 -17.84 1.16
C THR A 116 0.33 -17.17 0.66
N ALA A 117 0.62 -17.24 -0.64
CA ALA A 117 1.77 -16.59 -1.28
C ALA A 117 1.60 -15.09 -1.62
N MET A 118 0.38 -14.53 -1.49
CA MET A 118 0.09 -13.15 -1.89
C MET A 118 0.95 -12.11 -1.19
N GLY A 119 1.30 -12.35 0.09
CA GLY A 119 2.00 -11.37 0.91
C GLY A 119 3.32 -10.90 0.30
N LEU A 120 4.06 -11.79 -0.38
CA LEU A 120 5.34 -11.44 -0.97
C LEU A 120 5.17 -10.50 -2.18
N GLU A 121 4.23 -10.80 -3.06
CA GLU A 121 3.93 -9.96 -4.23
C GLU A 121 3.46 -8.56 -3.81
N TYR A 122 2.55 -8.46 -2.84
CA TYR A 122 2.08 -7.16 -2.34
C TYR A 122 3.17 -6.37 -1.61
N THR A 123 4.09 -7.04 -0.92
CA THR A 123 5.24 -6.37 -0.27
C THR A 123 6.14 -5.72 -1.32
N VAL A 124 6.37 -6.42 -2.44
CA VAL A 124 7.16 -5.89 -3.55
C VAL A 124 6.45 -4.71 -4.21
N ILE A 125 5.14 -4.81 -4.47
CA ILE A 125 4.34 -3.69 -4.99
C ILE A 125 4.40 -2.49 -4.06
N ALA A 126 4.29 -2.68 -2.74
CA ALA A 126 4.41 -1.61 -1.77
C ALA A 126 5.79 -0.93 -1.81
N LEU A 127 6.87 -1.72 -1.96
CA LEU A 127 8.22 -1.18 -2.14
C LEU A 127 8.34 -0.35 -3.41
N ILE A 128 7.78 -0.82 -4.53
CA ILE A 128 7.74 -0.07 -5.79
C ILE A 128 7.03 1.27 -5.58
N VAL A 129 5.87 1.29 -4.92
CA VAL A 129 5.11 2.52 -4.64
C VAL A 129 5.89 3.51 -3.78
N ILE A 130 6.57 3.02 -2.74
CA ILE A 130 7.36 3.88 -1.84
C ILE A 130 8.54 4.50 -2.60
N VAL A 131 9.26 3.71 -3.40
CA VAL A 131 10.39 4.18 -4.22
C VAL A 131 9.91 5.14 -5.30
N LEU A 132 8.81 4.83 -5.97
CA LEU A 132 8.21 5.68 -7.00
C LEU A 132 7.78 7.03 -6.42
N GLY A 133 7.23 7.05 -5.21
CA GLY A 133 6.88 8.29 -4.51
C GLY A 133 8.08 9.10 -3.99
N GLY A 134 9.17 8.42 -3.66
CA GLY A 134 10.36 8.99 -3.02
C GLY A 134 10.38 8.75 -1.51
N LEU A 135 11.52 8.30 -0.99
CA LEU A 135 11.72 7.99 0.43
C LEU A 135 11.47 9.24 1.29
N GLY A 136 10.55 9.14 2.25
CA GLY A 136 10.22 10.24 3.17
C GLY A 136 9.16 11.23 2.67
N SER A 137 8.64 11.08 1.45
CA SER A 137 7.57 11.93 0.91
C SER A 137 6.21 11.25 0.96
N ILE A 138 5.42 11.54 1.99
CA ILE A 138 4.05 10.99 2.17
C ILE A 138 3.18 11.29 0.94
N THR A 139 3.20 12.54 0.45
CA THR A 139 2.44 12.95 -0.74
C THR A 139 2.94 12.27 -2.01
N GLY A 140 4.26 12.05 -2.11
CA GLY A 140 4.85 11.33 -3.22
C GLY A 140 4.38 9.87 -3.27
N SER A 141 4.38 9.17 -2.13
CA SER A 141 3.90 7.78 -2.04
C SER A 141 2.41 7.64 -2.38
N LEU A 142 1.58 8.62 -1.99
CA LEU A 142 0.16 8.63 -2.36
C LEU A 142 -0.06 8.76 -3.86
N ILE A 143 0.61 9.73 -4.49
CA ILE A 143 0.55 9.92 -5.95
C ILE A 143 1.09 8.67 -6.65
N GLY A 144 2.18 8.11 -6.14
CA GLY A 144 2.80 6.93 -6.71
C GLY A 144 1.93 5.68 -6.66
N GLY A 145 1.25 5.47 -5.55
CA GLY A 145 0.27 4.39 -5.40
C GLY A 145 -0.91 4.56 -6.36
N PHE A 146 -1.37 5.80 -6.56
CA PHE A 146 -2.46 6.09 -7.49
C PHE A 146 -2.08 5.82 -8.95
N ILE A 147 -0.88 6.27 -9.38
CA ILE A 147 -0.34 5.99 -10.72
C ILE A 147 -0.22 4.48 -10.93
N LEU A 148 0.38 3.77 -9.97
CA LEU A 148 0.58 2.33 -10.07
C LEU A 148 -0.76 1.57 -10.09
N GLY A 149 -1.75 2.03 -9.32
CA GLY A 149 -3.11 1.51 -9.35
C GLY A 149 -3.79 1.67 -10.71
N ILE A 150 -3.68 2.84 -11.34
CA ILE A 150 -4.25 3.09 -12.69
C ILE A 150 -3.60 2.17 -13.72
N ILE A 151 -2.27 2.10 -13.73
CA ILE A 151 -1.52 1.27 -14.69
C ILE A 151 -1.86 -0.20 -14.47
N GLY A 152 -1.92 -0.63 -13.21
CA GLY A 152 -2.39 -1.96 -12.84
C GLY A 152 -3.78 -2.29 -13.37
N SER A 153 -4.73 -1.36 -13.22
CA SER A 153 -6.10 -1.55 -13.69
C SER A 153 -6.20 -1.64 -15.21
N ILE A 154 -5.41 -0.86 -15.94
CA ILE A 154 -5.37 -0.89 -17.41
C ILE A 154 -4.74 -2.20 -17.88
N MET A 155 -3.60 -2.60 -17.30
CA MET A 155 -2.90 -3.83 -17.69
C MET A 155 -3.72 -5.07 -17.32
N SER A 156 -4.46 -5.04 -16.20
CA SER A 156 -5.35 -6.12 -15.80
C SER A 156 -6.54 -6.29 -16.75
N TYR A 157 -6.91 -5.26 -17.51
CA TYR A 157 -7.97 -5.35 -18.52
C TYR A 157 -7.45 -5.99 -19.82
N VAL A 158 -6.18 -5.78 -20.15
CA VAL A 158 -5.54 -6.38 -21.32
C VAL A 158 -5.20 -7.85 -21.05
N GLU A 159 -4.38 -8.12 -20.04
CA GLU A 159 -4.06 -9.49 -19.62
C GLU A 159 -3.61 -9.50 -18.14
N PRO A 160 -4.29 -10.25 -17.25
CA PRO A 160 -3.95 -10.29 -15.83
C PRO A 160 -2.49 -10.70 -15.55
N GLY A 161 -1.90 -11.55 -16.39
CA GLY A 161 -0.51 -12.02 -16.23
C GLY A 161 0.55 -10.95 -16.52
N LEU A 162 0.23 -9.93 -17.33
CA LEU A 162 1.17 -8.87 -17.68
C LEU A 162 1.25 -7.77 -16.62
N THR A 163 0.35 -7.76 -15.63
CA THR A 163 0.32 -6.73 -14.58
C THR A 163 1.58 -6.74 -13.73
N LEU A 164 2.04 -7.91 -13.25
CA LEU A 164 3.29 -8.03 -12.49
C LEU A 164 4.49 -7.57 -13.32
N VAL A 165 4.58 -8.02 -14.57
CA VAL A 165 5.69 -7.66 -15.47
C VAL A 165 5.72 -6.15 -15.67
N ALA A 166 4.55 -5.52 -15.87
CA ALA A 166 4.43 -4.08 -16.00
C ALA A 166 4.90 -3.35 -14.74
N TYR A 167 4.53 -3.81 -13.53
CA TYR A 167 5.01 -3.20 -12.29
C TYR A 167 6.53 -3.27 -12.14
N TYR A 168 7.13 -4.42 -12.43
CA TYR A 168 8.58 -4.59 -12.39
C TYR A 168 9.29 -3.74 -13.43
N LEU A 169 8.79 -3.71 -14.67
CA LEU A 169 9.34 -2.87 -15.72
C LEU A 169 9.31 -1.40 -15.32
N LEU A 170 8.18 -0.93 -14.80
CA LEU A 170 8.01 0.45 -14.37
C LEU A 170 8.96 0.81 -13.24
N PHE A 171 9.12 -0.08 -12.26
CA PHE A 171 10.10 0.07 -11.19
C PHE A 171 11.54 0.17 -11.74
N THR A 172 11.94 -0.74 -12.62
CA THR A 172 13.27 -0.74 -13.26
C THR A 172 13.50 0.53 -14.06
N LEU A 173 12.53 0.96 -14.88
CA LEU A 173 12.60 2.18 -15.68
C LEU A 173 12.73 3.42 -14.80
N LEU A 174 11.99 3.46 -13.68
CA LEU A 174 12.04 4.57 -12.76
C LEU A 174 13.39 4.67 -12.04
N LEU A 175 13.95 3.55 -11.59
CA LEU A 175 15.29 3.55 -11.01
C LEU A 175 16.35 4.01 -12.02
N LEU A 176 16.16 3.72 -13.31
CA LEU A 176 17.05 4.16 -14.37
C LEU A 176 16.97 5.67 -14.62
N ILE A 177 15.76 6.24 -14.60
CA ILE A 177 15.53 7.65 -14.95
C ILE A 177 15.72 8.57 -13.74
N LYS A 178 15.21 8.19 -12.56
CA LYS A 178 15.16 9.05 -11.38
C LYS A 178 15.20 8.23 -10.08
N PRO A 179 16.41 7.83 -9.62
CA PRO A 179 16.58 6.94 -8.46
C PRO A 179 16.08 7.52 -7.13
N THR A 180 15.84 8.83 -7.06
CA THR A 180 15.27 9.52 -5.88
C THR A 180 13.73 9.49 -5.84
N GLY A 181 13.04 9.00 -6.87
CA GLY A 181 11.57 8.98 -6.93
C GLY A 181 10.95 10.29 -7.44
N LEU A 182 9.63 10.32 -7.63
CA LEU A 182 8.91 11.48 -8.21
C LEU A 182 9.14 12.76 -7.40
N MET A 183 9.05 12.68 -6.07
CA MET A 183 9.11 13.79 -5.13
C MET A 183 10.13 13.58 -3.99
N GLY A 184 11.08 12.65 -4.16
CA GLY A 184 12.20 12.54 -3.23
C GLY A 184 13.12 13.75 -3.35
N ARG A 185 13.41 14.35 -2.20
CA ARG A 185 14.45 15.37 -2.03
C ARG A 185 15.75 14.70 -1.64
#